data_AF-A0A157SVR0-F1
#
_entry.id   AF-A0A157SVR0-F1
#
_cell.length_a   1.000
_cell.length_b   1.000
_cell.length_c   1.000
_cell.angle_alpha   90.00
_cell.angle_beta   90.00
_cell.angle_gamma   90.00
#
_symmetry.space_group_name_H-M   'P 1'
#
loop_
_entity.id
_entity.type
_entity.pdbx_description
1 polymer ?
#
loop_
_entity_poly.entity_id
_entity_poly.type
_entity_poly.pdbx_seq_one_letter_code
_entity_poly.pdbx_strand_id
1 'polypeptide(L)'
;MIRSLARRMRLARPAAGSLMPTPVAASPRPSAQWALQDGGWVLSAPDGATLHLNAQERAFLMTLMEKTGEAVTRQVLAEIIQPENPDNFEPRRVDVMVSRLRAKAQSAGLKLPVLSVRGQGYVFVA
;
A
#
# COMPACT_ATOMS: atom_id res chain seq x y z
N MET A 1 4.84 -29.26 13.08
CA MET A 1 3.65 -28.97 13.92
C MET A 1 2.88 -27.84 13.24
N ILE A 2 1.91 -28.15 12.36
CA ILE A 2 1.15 -27.14 11.61
C ILE A 2 -0.32 -27.32 11.99
N ARG A 3 -0.86 -26.34 12.71
CA ARG A 3 -2.25 -26.31 13.18
C ARG A 3 -3.14 -25.87 12.03
N SER A 4 -4.10 -26.74 11.76
CA SER A 4 -5.28 -26.59 10.93
C SER A 4 -6.10 -25.34 11.27
N LEU A 5 -6.67 -24.73 10.23
CA LEU A 5 -8.07 -24.29 10.30
C LEU A 5 -8.75 -24.56 8.95
N ALA A 6 -9.62 -25.56 8.98
CA ALA A 6 -10.47 -25.97 7.89
C ALA A 6 -11.82 -25.25 7.95
N ARG A 7 -12.60 -25.49 6.88
CA ARG A 7 -14.05 -25.33 6.72
C ARG A 7 -14.52 -23.92 6.34
N ARG A 8 -15.45 -23.78 5.39
CA ARG A 8 -16.56 -24.70 5.07
C ARG A 8 -17.07 -24.46 3.65
N MET A 9 -17.39 -25.57 2.99
CA MET A 9 -17.94 -25.72 1.65
C MET A 9 -19.27 -24.97 1.45
N ARG A 10 -19.53 -24.55 0.21
CA ARG A 10 -20.85 -24.76 -0.40
C ARG A 10 -20.69 -25.22 -1.84
N LEU A 11 -21.20 -26.41 -2.11
CA LEU A 11 -21.24 -27.09 -3.40
C LEU A 11 -22.23 -26.38 -4.34
N ALA A 12 -21.82 -26.14 -5.58
CA ALA A 12 -22.68 -26.24 -6.76
C ALA A 12 -21.81 -26.31 -8.03
N ARG A 13 -21.81 -27.48 -8.67
CA ARG A 13 -21.51 -27.76 -10.08
C ARG A 13 -22.84 -28.29 -10.67
N PRO A 14 -23.28 -28.06 -11.92
CA PRO A 14 -22.56 -28.10 -13.22
C PRO A 14 -22.94 -26.89 -14.13
N ALA A 15 -22.64 -26.71 -15.42
CA ALA A 15 -22.24 -27.54 -16.54
C ALA A 15 -21.59 -26.65 -17.63
N ALA A 16 -21.20 -27.26 -18.74
CA ALA A 16 -20.53 -26.71 -19.91
C ALA A 16 -21.12 -25.40 -20.49
N GLY A 17 -20.21 -24.57 -21.02
CA GLY A 17 -20.52 -23.41 -21.85
C GLY A 17 -19.24 -22.69 -22.21
N SER A 18 -18.71 -22.99 -23.40
CA SER A 18 -17.68 -22.18 -24.06
C SER A 18 -18.11 -20.72 -24.07
N LEU A 19 -17.22 -19.81 -23.67
CA LEU A 19 -17.03 -18.46 -24.21
C LEU A 19 -15.83 -17.86 -23.47
N MET A 20 -14.76 -17.60 -24.22
CA MET A 20 -13.60 -16.87 -23.72
C MET A 20 -14.07 -15.52 -23.15
N PRO A 21 -13.74 -15.17 -21.90
CA PRO A 21 -13.89 -13.79 -21.48
C PRO A 21 -12.80 -12.98 -22.20
N THR A 22 -13.21 -12.13 -23.12
CA THR A 22 -12.47 -10.91 -23.44
C THR A 22 -12.04 -10.25 -22.13
N PRO A 23 -10.78 -9.79 -21.97
CA PRO A 23 -10.42 -8.99 -20.83
C PRO A 23 -11.13 -7.65 -21.00
N VAL A 24 -12.37 -7.57 -20.53
CA VAL A 24 -13.02 -6.31 -20.18
C VAL A 24 -12.04 -5.65 -19.22
N ALA A 25 -11.46 -4.53 -19.66
CA ALA A 25 -10.70 -3.62 -18.84
C ALA A 25 -11.52 -3.39 -17.57
N ALA A 26 -11.15 -4.08 -16.50
CA ALA A 26 -11.86 -4.04 -15.25
C ALA A 26 -11.71 -2.60 -14.74
N SER A 27 -12.76 -1.79 -14.90
CA SER A 27 -12.87 -0.56 -14.14
C SER A 27 -12.60 -0.95 -12.69
N PRO A 28 -11.60 -0.36 -12.02
CA PRO A 28 -11.22 -0.79 -10.69
C PRO A 28 -12.48 -0.61 -9.83
N ARG A 29 -13.14 -1.73 -9.50
CA ARG A 29 -14.17 -1.74 -8.47
C ARG A 29 -13.50 -1.08 -7.27
N PRO A 30 -14.11 -0.07 -6.63
CA PRO A 30 -13.54 0.52 -5.43
C PRO A 30 -13.28 -0.65 -4.48
N SER A 31 -12.00 -0.99 -4.32
CA SER A 31 -11.59 -1.97 -3.34
C SER A 31 -12.01 -1.33 -2.03
N ALA A 32 -12.77 -2.03 -1.20
CA ALA A 32 -13.10 -1.56 0.15
C ALA A 32 -11.85 -1.49 1.06
N GLN A 33 -10.66 -1.47 0.48
CA GLN A 33 -9.35 -1.56 1.07
C GLN A 33 -8.40 -0.64 0.30
N TRP A 34 -7.39 -0.15 1.00
CA TRP A 34 -6.33 0.66 0.42
C TRP A 34 -5.51 -0.17 -0.58
N ALA A 35 -5.32 0.35 -1.79
CA ALA A 35 -4.59 -0.34 -2.83
C ALA A 35 -3.76 0.63 -3.68
N LEU A 36 -2.60 0.16 -4.11
CA LEU A 36 -1.74 0.85 -5.07
C LEU A 36 -2.12 0.42 -6.49
N GLN A 37 -2.63 1.36 -7.30
CA GLN A 37 -3.03 1.18 -8.69
C GLN A 37 -1.96 1.74 -9.64
N ASP A 38 -2.12 1.46 -10.94
CA ASP A 38 -1.22 1.92 -12.01
C ASP A 38 0.25 1.60 -11.73
N GLY A 39 0.55 0.37 -11.29
CA GLY A 39 1.93 -0.03 -10.94
C GLY A 39 2.49 0.67 -9.70
N GLY A 40 1.63 1.26 -8.87
CA GLY A 40 1.97 1.93 -7.62
C GLY A 40 2.09 3.44 -7.71
N TRP A 41 1.69 4.05 -8.81
CA TRP A 41 1.68 5.51 -8.98
C TRP A 41 0.44 6.18 -8.40
N VAL A 42 -0.63 5.42 -8.16
CA VAL A 42 -1.88 5.95 -7.62
C VAL A 42 -2.27 5.18 -6.37
N LEU A 43 -2.38 5.86 -5.23
CA LEU A 43 -2.98 5.29 -4.04
C LEU A 43 -4.49 5.45 -4.13
N SER A 44 -5.21 4.34 -4.07
CA SER A 44 -6.67 4.31 -3.98
C SER A 44 -7.10 4.00 -2.56
N ALA A 45 -8.03 4.79 -2.05
CA ALA A 45 -8.62 4.65 -0.74
C ALA A 45 -9.96 3.89 -0.82
N PRO A 46 -10.40 3.29 0.30
CA PRO A 46 -11.65 2.51 0.34
C PRO A 46 -12.92 3.33 0.09
N ASP A 47 -12.85 4.65 0.25
CA ASP A 47 -13.90 5.61 -0.06
C ASP A 47 -13.98 5.98 -1.56
N GLY A 48 -13.08 5.41 -2.38
CA GLY A 48 -12.99 5.65 -3.82
C GLY A 48 -12.15 6.87 -4.21
N ALA A 49 -11.58 7.61 -3.25
CA ALA A 49 -10.68 8.70 -3.55
C ALA A 49 -9.28 8.19 -3.94
N THR A 50 -8.60 8.96 -4.79
CA THR A 50 -7.29 8.60 -5.35
C THR A 50 -6.25 9.70 -5.13
N LEU A 51 -5.00 9.29 -4.97
CA LEU A 51 -3.87 10.19 -4.74
C LEU A 51 -2.69 9.77 -5.62
N HIS A 52 -2.27 10.67 -6.51
CA HIS A 52 -1.05 10.46 -7.30
C HIS A 52 0.19 10.56 -6.42
N LEU A 53 1.10 9.60 -6.56
CA LEU A 53 2.34 9.50 -5.80
C LEU A 53 3.54 9.87 -6.68
N ASN A 54 4.56 10.48 -6.08
CA ASN A 54 5.87 10.58 -6.70
C ASN A 54 6.70 9.30 -6.44
N ALA A 55 7.90 9.20 -7.01
CA ALA A 55 8.75 8.01 -6.89
C ALA A 55 9.10 7.64 -5.44
N GLN A 56 9.39 8.64 -4.59
CA GLN A 56 9.75 8.43 -3.18
C GLN A 56 8.53 8.02 -2.35
N GLU A 57 7.39 8.68 -2.56
CA GLU A 57 6.11 8.36 -1.92
C GLU A 57 5.65 6.95 -2.29
N ARG A 58 5.81 6.57 -3.57
CA ARG A 58 5.53 5.22 -4.08
C ARG A 58 6.42 4.18 -3.41
N ALA A 59 7.74 4.37 -3.42
CA ALA A 59 8.67 3.43 -2.79
C ALA A 59 8.35 3.23 -1.30
N PHE A 60 8.12 4.34 -0.58
CA PHE A 60 7.74 4.32 0.82
C PHE A 60 6.44 3.53 1.08
N LEU A 61 5.36 3.82 0.33
CA LEU A 61 4.09 3.12 0.52
C LEU A 61 4.14 1.66 0.10
N MET A 62 4.84 1.34 -1.00
CA MET A 62 5.04 -0.06 -1.43
C MET A 62 5.70 -0.88 -0.33
N THR A 63 6.81 -0.39 0.25
CA THR A 63 7.50 -1.11 1.33
C THR A 63 6.62 -1.31 2.56
N LEU A 64 5.85 -0.29 2.95
CA LEU A 64 4.96 -0.42 4.10
C LEU A 64 3.76 -1.34 3.84
N MET A 65 3.23 -1.35 2.62
CA MET A 65 2.11 -2.20 2.25
C MET A 65 2.53 -3.66 2.05
N GLU A 66 3.75 -3.91 1.56
CA GLU A 66 4.35 -5.26 1.56
C GLU A 66 4.50 -5.83 2.98
N LYS A 67 4.75 -4.95 3.95
CA LYS A 67 4.90 -5.28 5.38
C LYS A 67 3.73 -4.72 6.20
N THR A 68 2.51 -4.90 5.72
CA THR A 68 1.31 -4.38 6.40
C THR A 68 1.24 -4.91 7.84
N GLY A 69 1.06 -4.00 8.81
CA GLY A 69 1.05 -4.32 10.24
C GLY A 69 2.43 -4.40 10.92
N GLU A 70 3.53 -4.39 10.16
CA GLU A 70 4.88 -4.37 10.71
C GLU A 70 5.52 -2.97 10.61
N ALA A 71 6.23 -2.58 11.67
CA ALA A 71 6.95 -1.32 11.68
C ALA A 71 8.28 -1.42 10.92
N VAL A 72 8.44 -0.62 9.88
CA VAL A 72 9.66 -0.50 9.09
C VAL A 72 10.49 0.67 9.60
N THR A 73 11.79 0.44 9.81
CA THR A 73 12.70 1.45 10.38
C THR A 73 12.96 2.60 9.43
N ARG A 74 13.23 3.79 9.99
CA ARG A 74 13.57 4.98 9.20
C ARG A 74 14.81 4.76 8.34
N GLN A 75 15.78 3.99 8.84
CA GLN A 75 17.00 3.66 8.11
C GLN A 75 16.69 2.78 6.89
N VAL A 76 15.90 1.72 7.05
CA VAL A 76 15.48 0.87 5.92
C VAL A 76 14.69 1.67 4.90
N LEU A 77 13.79 2.55 5.35
CA LEU A 77 13.03 3.42 4.45
C LEU A 77 13.94 4.40 3.71
N ALA A 78 14.94 4.98 4.38
CA ALA A 78 15.93 5.86 3.77
C ALA A 78 16.70 5.17 2.64
N GLU A 79 17.20 3.95 2.90
CA GLU A 79 17.93 3.13 1.93
C GLU A 79 17.09 2.80 0.69
N ILE A 80 15.79 2.52 0.87
CA ILE A 80 14.88 2.20 -0.22
C ILE A 80 14.49 3.44 -1.04
N ILE A 81 14.32 4.59 -0.38
CA ILE A 81 13.91 5.85 -1.03
C ILE A 81 15.05 6.46 -1.85
N GLN A 82 16.29 6.37 -1.37
CA GLN A 82 17.48 6.92 -2.02
C GLN A 82 18.61 5.87 -2.07
N PRO A 83 18.49 4.86 -2.95
CA PRO A 83 19.48 3.79 -3.06
C PRO A 83 20.82 4.27 -3.65
N GLU A 84 20.83 5.41 -4.35
CA GLU A 84 22.03 5.97 -4.97
C GLU A 84 23.00 6.63 -3.98
N ASN A 85 22.52 6.98 -2.78
CA ASN A 85 23.37 7.57 -1.74
C ASN A 85 22.77 7.32 -0.33
N PRO A 86 22.76 6.05 0.12
CA PRO A 86 22.12 5.65 1.38
C PRO A 86 22.77 6.31 2.61
N ASP A 87 24.09 6.52 2.59
CA ASP A 87 24.82 7.14 3.71
C ASP A 87 24.49 8.63 3.91
N ASN A 88 24.00 9.30 2.86
CA ASN A 88 23.67 10.73 2.91
C ASN A 88 22.15 10.99 3.09
N PHE A 89 21.33 9.94 3.12
CA PHE A 89 19.90 10.11 3.36
C PHE A 89 19.60 10.10 4.86
N GLU A 90 19.50 11.30 5.44
CA GLU A 90 19.18 11.42 6.86
C GLU A 90 17.78 10.87 7.19
N PRO A 91 17.60 10.15 8.31
CA PRO A 91 16.30 9.70 8.80
C PRO A 91 15.25 10.82 8.92
N ARG A 92 15.69 12.06 9.20
CA ARG A 92 14.83 13.25 9.29
C ARG A 92 14.14 13.58 7.96
N ARG A 93 14.77 13.26 6.82
CA ARG A 93 14.18 13.46 5.49
C ARG A 93 12.97 12.54 5.28
N VAL A 94 12.98 11.34 5.88
CA VAL A 94 11.80 10.46 5.90
C VAL A 94 10.65 11.16 6.63
N ASP A 95 10.90 11.73 7.80
CA ASP A 95 9.86 12.41 8.58
C ASP A 95 9.25 13.61 7.81
N VAL A 96 10.08 14.40 7.14
CA VAL A 96 9.63 15.53 6.30
C VAL A 96 8.79 15.05 5.11
N MET A 97 9.26 14.02 4.39
CA MET A 97 8.51 13.43 3.28
C MET A 97 7.16 12.88 3.75
N VAL A 98 7.12 12.15 4.87
CA VAL A 98 5.86 11.62 5.42
C VAL A 98 4.92 12.75 5.83
N SER A 99 5.43 13.83 6.42
CA SER A 99 4.62 15.01 6.74
C SER A 99 4.00 15.63 5.49
N ARG A 100 4.76 15.75 4.40
CA ARG A 100 4.26 16.27 3.11
C ARG A 100 3.24 15.33 2.49
N LEU A 101 3.48 14.02 2.51
CA LEU A 101 2.55 13.02 2.01
C LEU A 101 1.22 13.04 2.79
N ARG A 102 1.26 13.16 4.12
CA ARG A 102 0.06 13.29 4.96
C ARG A 102 -0.71 14.57 4.65
N ALA A 103 -0.02 15.71 4.52
CA ALA A 103 -0.66 16.98 4.15
C ALA A 103 -1.30 16.88 2.75
N LYS A 104 -0.60 16.27 1.79
CA LYS A 104 -1.08 16.04 0.42
C LYS A 104 -2.33 15.15 0.41
N ALA A 105 -2.34 14.06 1.20
CA ALA A 105 -3.50 13.19 1.36
C ALA A 105 -4.67 13.96 2.01
N GLN A 106 -4.41 14.73 3.06
CA GLN A 106 -5.43 15.53 3.75
C GLN A 106 -6.08 16.57 2.81
N SER A 107 -5.29 17.23 1.97
CA SER A 107 -5.80 18.15 0.94
C SER A 107 -6.67 17.44 -0.12
N ALA A 108 -6.46 16.15 -0.35
CA ALA A 108 -7.31 15.30 -1.18
C ALA A 108 -8.52 14.71 -0.42
N GLY A 109 -8.74 15.11 0.85
CA GLY A 109 -9.81 14.57 1.71
C GLY A 109 -9.50 13.20 2.31
N LEU A 110 -8.28 12.69 2.13
CA LEU A 110 -7.86 11.35 2.54
C LEU A 110 -7.14 11.39 3.90
N LYS A 111 -7.40 10.38 4.74
CA LYS A 111 -6.62 10.11 5.94
C LYS A 111 -5.74 8.89 5.72
N LEU A 112 -4.45 9.14 5.48
CA LEU A 112 -3.49 8.08 5.21
C LEU A 112 -3.29 7.17 6.44
N PRO A 113 -3.45 5.83 6.33
CA PRO A 113 -3.34 4.89 7.44
C PRO A 113 -1.87 4.52 7.71
N VAL A 114 -1.01 5.53 7.78
CA VAL A 114 0.41 5.41 8.10
C VAL A 114 0.64 5.98 9.49
N LEU A 115 1.02 5.13 10.44
CA LEU A 115 1.31 5.51 11.82
C LEU A 115 2.82 5.53 12.07
N SER A 116 3.23 6.39 13.01
CA SER A 116 4.61 6.48 13.48
C SER A 116 4.74 5.71 14.79
N VAL A 117 5.63 4.73 14.84
CA VAL A 117 5.92 3.94 16.04
C VAL A 117 7.22 4.48 16.66
N ARG A 118 7.14 4.93 17.92
CA ARG A 118 8.28 5.55 18.63
C ARG A 118 9.44 4.56 18.70
N GLY A 119 10.63 5.01 18.30
CA GLY A 119 11.85 4.19 18.29
C GLY A 119 11.92 3.15 17.17
N GLN A 120 10.80 2.80 16.52
CA GLN A 120 10.75 1.73 15.53
C GLN A 120 10.64 2.23 14.08
N GLY A 121 9.87 3.29 13.81
CA GLY A 121 9.70 3.80 12.44
C GLY A 121 8.24 4.02 12.04
N TYR A 122 7.82 3.46 10.91
CA TYR A 122 6.48 3.64 10.34
C TYR A 122 5.80 2.30 10.05
N VAL A 123 4.49 2.27 10.18
CA VAL A 123 3.65 1.09 9.91
C VAL A 123 2.41 1.51 9.12
N PHE A 124 1.96 0.63 8.23
CA PHE A 124 0.70 0.75 7.52
C PHE A 124 -0.37 -0.11 8.19
N VAL A 125 -1.54 0.47 8.49
CA VAL A 125 -2.60 -0.12 9.33
C VAL A 125 -4.00 -0.12 8.68
N ALA A 126 -4.04 -0.19 7.34
CA ALA A 126 -5.27 -0.22 6.55
C ALA A 126 -6.15 -1.46 6.79
#